data_AF-A0A3D2J1E5-F1
#
_entry.id   AF-A0A3D2J1E5-F1
#
_cell.length_a   1.000
_cell.length_b   1.000
_cell.length_c   1.000
_cell.angle_alpha   90.00
_cell.angle_beta   90.00
_cell.angle_gamma   90.00
#
_symmetry.space_group_name_H-M   'P 1'
#
loop_
_entity.id
_entity.type
_entity.pdbx_description
1 polymer ?
#
loop_
_entity_poly.entity_id
_entity_poly.type
_entity_poly.pdbx_seq_one_letter_code
_entity_poly.pdbx_strand_id
1 'polypeptide(L)'
;QHGKIERSIRNHRTWQYIKRTHIARMRLDWEHIPDAQVEPVSPEHPFASDLDIVGPRSLHRLLNTAISREGTKRLQQWLLTTVPDKDAIARRQVLVRELTPLSLFRDRLTLRS
;
A
#
# COMPACT_ATOMS: atom_id res chain seq x y z
N GLN A 1 -19.26 30.95 1.62
CA GLN A 1 -18.71 30.42 0.35
C GLN A 1 -17.22 30.03 0.41
N HIS A 2 -16.45 30.45 1.44
CA HIS A 2 -15.02 30.07 1.65
C HIS A 2 -14.75 28.56 1.84
N GLY A 3 -15.53 27.85 2.67
CA GLY A 3 -15.24 26.44 2.99
C GLY A 3 -15.35 25.44 1.83
N LYS A 4 -16.02 25.79 0.72
CA LYS A 4 -16.05 24.94 -0.49
C LYS A 4 -14.71 25.01 -1.26
N ILE A 5 -14.13 26.20 -1.34
CA ILE A 5 -12.85 26.43 -2.03
C ILE A 5 -11.71 25.77 -1.26
N GLU A 6 -11.67 25.95 0.06
CA GLU A 6 -10.66 25.33 0.92
C GLU A 6 -10.69 23.79 0.85
N ARG A 7 -11.89 23.20 0.84
CA ARG A 7 -12.06 21.74 0.68
C ARG A 7 -11.56 21.26 -0.68
N SER A 8 -11.85 22.02 -1.74
CA SER A 8 -11.37 21.70 -3.08
C SER A 8 -9.84 21.71 -3.13
N ILE A 9 -9.20 22.75 -2.59
CA ILE A 9 -7.73 22.87 -2.55
C ILE A 9 -7.11 21.71 -1.77
N ARG A 10 -7.67 21.39 -0.59
CA ARG A 10 -7.19 20.26 0.21
C ARG A 10 -7.26 18.94 -0.56
N ASN A 11 -8.38 18.66 -1.20
CA ASN A 11 -8.55 17.43 -1.97
C ASN A 11 -7.55 17.34 -3.13
N HIS A 12 -7.32 18.44 -3.85
CA HIS A 12 -6.32 18.49 -4.92
C HIS A 12 -4.91 18.22 -4.40
N ARG A 13 -4.53 18.79 -3.25
CA ARG A 13 -3.22 18.50 -2.62
C ARG A 13 -3.07 17.04 -2.26
N THR A 14 -4.11 16.41 -1.69
CA THR A 14 -4.09 14.98 -1.38
C THR A 14 -3.99 14.13 -2.65
N TRP A 15 -4.68 14.49 -3.73
CA TRP A 15 -4.54 13.82 -5.02
C TRP A 15 -3.13 13.92 -5.58
N GLN A 16 -2.54 15.12 -5.55
CA GLN A 16 -1.15 15.31 -5.98
C GLN A 16 -0.18 14.45 -5.17
N TYR A 17 -0.39 14.36 -3.86
CA TYR A 17 0.40 13.48 -2.99
C TYR A 17 0.25 12.01 -3.39
N ILE A 18 -0.98 11.50 -3.55
CA ILE A 18 -1.24 10.11 -3.98
C ILE A 18 -0.52 9.80 -5.29
N LYS A 19 -0.65 10.67 -6.31
CA LYS A 19 -0.02 10.46 -7.62
C LYS A 19 1.51 10.51 -7.55
N ARG A 20 2.07 11.44 -6.78
CA ARG A 20 3.52 11.51 -6.53
C ARG A 20 4.04 10.24 -5.87
N THR A 21 3.35 9.74 -4.85
CA THR A 21 3.68 8.47 -4.19
C THR A 21 3.63 7.30 -5.18
N HIS A 22 2.62 7.22 -6.05
CA HIS A 22 2.58 6.16 -7.08
C HIS A 22 3.75 6.24 -8.06
N ILE A 23 4.13 7.44 -8.51
CA ILE A 23 5.30 7.63 -9.37
C ILE A 23 6.60 7.23 -8.64
N ALA A 24 6.74 7.61 -7.37
CA ALA A 24 7.89 7.23 -6.55
C ALA A 24 8.02 5.71 -6.44
N ARG A 25 6.90 4.99 -6.22
CA ARG A 25 6.85 3.52 -6.24
C ARG A 25 7.31 2.93 -7.57
N MET A 26 6.80 3.45 -8.69
CA MET A 26 7.18 2.98 -10.03
C MET A 26 8.67 3.20 -10.33
N ARG A 27 9.29 4.20 -9.70
CA ARG A 27 10.71 4.55 -9.87
C ARG A 27 11.62 3.99 -8.78
N LEU A 28 11.07 3.28 -7.78
CA LEU A 28 11.78 2.84 -6.58
C LEU A 28 12.49 4.00 -5.84
N ASP A 29 11.87 5.18 -5.85
CA ASP A 29 12.35 6.39 -5.14
C ASP A 29 11.94 6.33 -3.67
N TRP A 30 12.72 5.58 -2.89
CA TRP A 30 12.41 5.28 -1.48
C TRP A 30 12.24 6.52 -0.60
N GLU A 31 12.97 7.61 -0.87
CA GLU A 31 12.85 8.87 -0.12
C GLU A 31 11.45 9.47 -0.23
N HIS A 32 10.73 9.20 -1.32
CA HIS A 32 9.38 9.70 -1.59
C HIS A 32 8.29 8.64 -1.46
N ILE A 33 8.63 7.43 -1.01
CA ILE A 33 7.66 6.40 -0.64
C ILE A 33 7.37 6.52 0.86
N PRO A 34 6.10 6.69 1.29
CA PRO A 34 5.79 6.77 2.71
C PRO A 34 6.22 5.53 3.47
N ASP A 35 6.68 5.72 4.71
CA ASP A 35 6.91 4.61 5.62
C ASP A 35 5.60 3.89 5.96
N ALA A 36 5.72 2.60 6.26
CA ALA A 36 4.62 1.78 6.73
C ALA A 36 4.96 1.24 8.12
N GLN A 37 4.00 1.28 9.04
CA GLN A 37 4.15 0.58 10.31
C GLN A 37 4.23 -0.92 10.04
N VAL A 38 5.32 -1.53 10.49
CA VAL A 38 5.58 -2.97 10.40
C VAL A 38 5.68 -3.54 11.80
N GLU A 39 5.09 -4.70 12.01
CA GLU A 39 5.31 -5.49 13.22
C GLU A 39 6.69 -6.16 13.15
N PRO A 40 7.35 -6.42 14.28
CA PRO A 40 8.60 -7.17 14.31
C PRO A 40 8.44 -8.55 13.67
N VAL A 41 9.46 -8.97 12.92
CA VAL A 41 9.52 -10.30 12.29
C VAL A 41 10.58 -11.12 13.03
N SER A 42 10.30 -12.41 13.25
CA SER A 42 11.25 -13.33 13.85
C SER A 42 12.53 -13.40 12.98
N PRO A 43 13.73 -13.29 13.57
CA PRO A 43 15.00 -13.46 12.86
C PRO A 43 15.12 -14.82 12.17
N GLU A 44 14.43 -15.84 12.68
CA GLU A 44 14.42 -17.21 12.17
C GLU A 44 13.44 -17.40 10.99
N HIS A 45 12.77 -16.34 10.54
CA HIS A 45 11.83 -16.44 9.43
C HIS A 45 12.56 -16.84 8.13
N PRO A 46 12.12 -17.90 7.43
CA PRO A 46 12.94 -18.62 6.43
C PRO A 46 13.35 -17.81 5.20
N PHE A 47 12.70 -16.66 4.95
CA PHE A 47 12.98 -15.81 3.78
C PHE A 47 12.73 -14.32 4.01
N ALA A 48 12.40 -13.88 5.24
CA ALA A 48 11.96 -12.49 5.42
C ALA A 48 13.10 -11.50 5.21
N SER A 49 14.30 -11.86 5.67
CA SER A 49 15.51 -11.05 5.48
C SER A 49 15.97 -11.11 4.03
N ASP A 50 16.05 -12.30 3.43
CA ASP A 50 16.58 -12.48 2.07
C ASP A 50 15.75 -11.76 0.99
N LEU A 51 14.44 -11.63 1.21
CA LEU A 51 13.52 -10.95 0.28
C LEU A 51 13.17 -9.53 0.72
N ASP A 52 13.85 -8.99 1.75
CA ASP A 52 13.57 -7.66 2.31
C ASP A 52 12.05 -7.45 2.54
N ILE A 53 11.37 -8.40 3.20
CA ILE A 53 9.92 -8.33 3.37
C ILE A 53 9.52 -7.14 4.25
N VAL A 54 10.33 -6.81 5.26
CA VAL A 54 10.17 -5.66 6.15
C VAL A 54 11.46 -4.84 6.21
N GLY A 55 11.37 -3.55 6.58
CA GLY A 55 12.50 -2.65 6.66
C GLY A 55 12.41 -1.42 5.73
N PRO A 56 13.46 -0.58 5.67
CA PRO A 56 13.43 0.71 4.98
C PRO A 56 13.22 0.61 3.46
N ARG A 57 13.73 -0.44 2.80
CA ARG A 57 13.60 -0.67 1.36
C ARG A 57 12.90 -1.98 1.05
N SER A 58 11.76 -2.19 1.71
CA SER A 58 11.11 -3.50 1.75
C SER A 58 9.96 -3.67 0.76
N LEU A 59 9.65 -4.93 0.43
CA LEU A 59 8.49 -5.30 -0.36
C LEU A 59 7.18 -4.85 0.30
N HIS A 60 7.07 -4.94 1.64
CA HIS A 60 5.91 -4.42 2.34
C HIS A 60 5.77 -2.91 2.15
N ARG A 61 6.84 -2.12 2.37
CA ARG A 61 6.81 -0.68 2.15
C ARG A 61 6.46 -0.34 0.71
N LEU A 62 6.98 -1.08 -0.28
CA LEU A 62 6.76 -0.86 -1.71
C LEU A 62 5.32 -1.18 -2.16
N LEU A 63 4.71 -2.24 -1.63
CA LEU A 63 3.39 -2.70 -2.03
C LEU A 63 2.24 -2.10 -1.21
N ASN A 64 2.52 -1.61 0.00
CA ASN A 64 1.46 -1.14 0.88
C ASN A 64 0.78 0.15 0.37
N THR A 65 -0.50 0.04 0.02
CA THR A 65 -1.39 1.18 -0.25
C THR A 65 -2.59 1.20 0.69
N ALA A 66 -2.55 0.44 1.78
CA ALA A 66 -3.61 0.44 2.78
C ALA A 66 -3.60 1.74 3.59
N ILE A 67 -4.79 2.12 4.05
CA ILE A 67 -4.99 3.36 4.81
C ILE A 67 -5.12 3.05 6.29
N SER A 68 -5.78 1.93 6.60
CA SER A 68 -5.89 1.42 7.96
C SER A 68 -4.65 0.64 8.36
N ARG A 69 -4.37 0.68 9.67
CA ARG A 69 -3.33 -0.12 10.31
C ARG A 69 -3.60 -1.62 10.13
N GLU A 70 -4.85 -2.03 10.19
CA GLU A 70 -5.27 -3.43 10.01
C GLU A 70 -5.01 -3.90 8.57
N GLY A 71 -5.22 -3.04 7.57
CA GLY A 71 -4.89 -3.35 6.18
C GLY A 71 -3.39 -3.50 5.97
N THR A 72 -2.61 -2.60 6.57
CA THR A 72 -1.14 -2.65 6.57
C THR A 72 -0.61 -3.94 7.21
N LYS A 73 -1.13 -4.32 8.38
CA LYS A 73 -0.80 -5.58 9.07
C LYS A 73 -1.20 -6.80 8.26
N ARG A 74 -2.37 -6.78 7.64
CA ARG A 74 -2.86 -7.90 6.82
C ARG A 74 -1.95 -8.16 5.61
N LEU A 75 -1.49 -7.10 4.95
CA LEU A 75 -0.51 -7.24 3.86
C LEU A 75 0.79 -7.87 4.37
N GLN A 76 1.30 -7.40 5.51
CA GLN A 76 2.51 -7.97 6.12
C GLN A 76 2.34 -9.47 6.40
N GLN A 77 1.22 -9.87 7.01
CA GLN A 77 0.90 -11.28 7.27
C GLN A 77 0.88 -12.11 5.99
N TRP A 78 0.30 -11.60 4.89
CA TRP A 78 0.30 -12.30 3.62
C TRP A 78 1.71 -12.49 3.04
N LEU A 79 2.56 -11.47 3.13
CA LEU A 79 3.94 -11.55 2.64
C LEU A 79 4.82 -12.49 3.48
N LEU A 80 4.53 -12.64 4.77
CA LEU A 80 5.24 -13.55 5.68
C LEU A 80 4.61 -14.95 5.78
N THR A 81 3.59 -15.26 4.98
CA THR A 81 2.98 -16.60 5.01
C THR A 81 3.92 -17.61 4.36
N THR A 82 4.43 -18.56 5.13
CA THR A 82 5.37 -19.58 4.65
C THR A 82 4.71 -20.71 3.87
N VAL A 83 3.42 -20.98 4.13
CA VAL A 83 2.61 -21.97 3.40
C VAL A 83 1.36 -21.28 2.83
N PRO A 84 1.44 -20.72 1.61
CA PRO A 84 0.35 -19.94 1.05
C PRO A 84 -0.80 -20.81 0.52
N ASP A 85 -2.04 -20.37 0.79
CA ASP A 85 -3.24 -20.90 0.14
C ASP A 85 -3.36 -20.34 -1.28
N LYS A 86 -3.11 -21.20 -2.28
CA LYS A 86 -3.14 -20.85 -3.71
C LYS A 86 -4.53 -20.39 -4.17
N ASP A 87 -5.60 -21.00 -3.67
CA ASP A 87 -6.96 -20.66 -4.08
C ASP A 87 -7.37 -19.30 -3.51
N ALA A 88 -6.98 -19.01 -2.26
CA ALA A 88 -7.17 -17.68 -1.69
C ALA A 88 -6.37 -16.61 -2.45
N ILE A 89 -5.14 -16.91 -2.87
CA ILE A 89 -4.34 -16.00 -3.70
C ILE A 89 -5.03 -15.74 -5.04
N ALA A 90 -5.49 -16.80 -5.74
CA ALA A 90 -6.17 -16.66 -7.02
C ALA A 90 -7.43 -15.77 -6.90
N ARG A 91 -8.25 -15.98 -5.87
CA ARG A 91 -9.42 -15.12 -5.60
C ARG A 91 -9.04 -13.66 -5.38
N ARG A 92 -7.99 -13.39 -4.60
CA ARG A 92 -7.50 -12.01 -4.39
C ARG A 92 -6.97 -11.38 -5.68
N GLN A 93 -6.26 -12.14 -6.50
CA GLN A 93 -5.74 -11.66 -7.78
C GLN A 93 -6.86 -11.29 -8.76
N VAL A 94 -7.98 -12.02 -8.78
CA VAL A 94 -9.18 -11.65 -9.55
C VAL A 94 -9.71 -10.28 -9.09
N LEU A 95 -9.90 -10.09 -7.78
CA LEU A 95 -10.35 -8.80 -7.23
C LEU A 95 -9.39 -7.65 -7.56
N VAL A 96 -8.07 -7.90 -7.52
CA VAL A 96 -7.07 -6.90 -7.91
C VAL A 96 -7.21 -6.53 -9.40
N ARG A 97 -7.44 -7.51 -10.28
CA ARG A 97 -7.66 -7.25 -11.72
C ARG A 97 -8.93 -6.43 -11.94
N GLU A 98 -10.01 -6.72 -11.24
CA GLU A 98 -11.27 -5.95 -11.30
C GLU A 98 -11.09 -4.51 -10.82
N LEU A 99 -10.28 -4.29 -9.77
CA LEU A 99 -10.02 -2.95 -9.22
C LEU A 99 -9.01 -2.14 -10.03
N THR A 100 -8.18 -2.79 -10.86
CA THR A 100 -7.12 -2.13 -11.63
C THR A 100 -7.63 -0.99 -12.53
N PRO A 101 -8.66 -1.17 -13.39
CA PRO A 101 -9.16 -0.10 -14.25
C PRO A 101 -9.92 1.00 -13.47
N LEU A 102 -10.32 0.75 -12.22
CA LEU A 102 -11.15 1.65 -11.41
C LEU A 102 -10.29 2.68 -10.64
N SER A 103 -9.40 3.39 -11.34
CA SER A 103 -8.45 4.36 -10.75
C SER A 103 -9.15 5.45 -9.93
N LEU A 104 -10.19 6.08 -10.48
CA LEU A 104 -10.97 7.12 -9.79
C LEU A 104 -11.67 6.61 -8.53
N PHE A 105 -12.14 5.36 -8.53
CA PHE A 105 -12.74 4.75 -7.34
C PHE A 105 -11.70 4.59 -6.24
N ARG A 106 -10.51 4.05 -6.57
CA ARG A 106 -9.41 3.89 -5.62
C ARG A 106 -8.95 5.23 -5.03
N ASP A 107 -8.77 6.25 -5.87
CA ASP A 107 -8.39 7.59 -5.40
C ASP A 107 -9.46 8.21 -4.47
N ARG A 108 -10.75 8.03 -4.79
CA ARG A 108 -11.85 8.51 -3.93
C ARG A 108 -11.92 7.76 -2.61
N LEU A 109 -11.67 6.46 -2.62
CA LEU A 109 -11.61 5.66 -1.40
C LEU A 109 -10.53 6.22 -0.46
N THR A 110 -9.36 6.57 -1.02
CA THR A 110 -8.26 7.17 -0.26
C THR A 110 -8.56 8.57 0.28
N LEU A 111 -9.32 9.38 -0.45
CA LEU A 111 -9.71 10.72 0.02
C LEU A 111 -10.72 10.72 1.17
N ARG A 112 -11.50 9.64 1.32
CA ARG A 112 -12.67 9.60 2.21
C ARG A 112 -12.45 8.80 3.50
N SER A 113 -11.26 8.24 3.67
CA SER A 113 -10.88 7.41 4.82
C SER A 113 -10.11 8.19 5.87
#